data_AF-A0A537JP73-F1
#
_entry.id   AF-A0A537JP73-F1
#
_cell.length_a   1.000
_cell.length_b   1.000
_cell.length_c   1.000
_cell.angle_alpha   90.00
_cell.angle_beta   90.00
_cell.angle_gamma   90.00
#
_symmetry.space_group_name_H-M   'P 1'
#
loop_
_entity.id
_entity.type
_entity.pdbx_description
1 polymer ?
#
loop_
_entity_poly.entity_id
_entity_poly.type
_entity_poly.pdbx_seq_one_letter_code
_entity_poly.pdbx_strand_id
1 'polypeptide(L)'
;MTVLAVGDEVDERLLGDSLPERLRGVRLLLSCGDLPADYLEALVDRFQVPLLYVRGNHDHRYGEATPPGDNIHGRIITVGGLRIL
;
A
#
# COMPACT_ATOMS: atom_id res chain seq x y z
N MET A 1 8.24 13.78 -4.65
CA MET A 1 7.33 12.93 -3.85
C MET A 1 7.90 11.53 -3.84
N THR A 2 7.94 10.85 -2.68
CA THR A 2 8.49 9.49 -2.56
C THR A 2 7.35 8.52 -2.30
N VAL A 3 7.31 7.42 -3.06
CA VAL A 3 6.28 6.38 -2.97
C VAL A 3 6.94 5.08 -2.52
N LEU A 4 6.31 4.37 -1.58
CA LEU A 4 6.67 3.00 -1.25
C LEU A 4 5.66 2.09 -1.97
N ALA A 5 6.15 1.35 -2.97
CA ALA A 5 5.38 0.34 -3.66
C ALA A 5 5.66 -1.05 -3.06
N VAL A 6 4.60 -1.81 -2.78
CA VAL A 6 4.66 -3.18 -2.26
C VAL A 6 3.75 -4.08 -3.12
N GLY A 7 4.10 -5.34 -3.27
CA GLY A 7 3.31 -6.28 -4.07
C GLY A 7 3.78 -7.72 -3.95
N ASP A 8 2.88 -8.64 -4.28
CA ASP A 8 3.02 -10.11 -4.36
C ASP A 8 3.44 -10.86 -3.07
N GLU A 9 4.32 -10.29 -2.25
CA GLU A 9 4.82 -10.92 -1.02
C GLU A 9 4.92 -9.93 0.14
N VAL A 10 4.66 -10.44 1.35
CA VAL A 10 4.82 -9.70 2.60
C VAL A 10 6.31 -9.55 2.91
N ASP A 11 6.77 -8.32 3.06
CA ASP A 11 8.11 -8.02 3.57
C ASP A 11 8.03 -7.62 5.05
N GLU A 12 8.38 -8.55 5.94
CA GLU A 12 8.39 -8.35 7.40
C GLU A 12 9.35 -7.24 7.84
N ARG A 13 10.38 -6.91 7.04
CA ARG A 13 11.31 -5.82 7.35
C ARG A 13 10.62 -4.46 7.35
N LEU A 14 9.48 -4.35 6.68
CA LEU A 14 8.65 -3.15 6.70
C LEU A 14 7.81 -3.03 7.98
N LEU A 15 7.68 -4.11 8.77
CA LEU A 15 6.93 -4.16 10.02
C LEU A 15 7.82 -4.06 11.27
N GLY A 16 9.11 -4.40 11.16
CA GLY A 16 10.03 -4.41 12.30
C GLY A 16 10.21 -3.05 13.00
N ASP A 17 10.77 -3.02 14.21
CA ASP A 17 10.76 -1.80 15.05
C ASP A 17 11.47 -0.59 14.45
N SER A 18 12.52 -0.79 13.66
CA SER A 18 13.29 0.31 13.06
C SER A 18 12.89 0.56 11.61
N LEU A 19 12.74 1.83 11.23
CA LEU A 19 12.50 2.23 9.84
C LEU A 19 13.83 2.60 9.16
N PRO A 20 14.23 1.92 8.08
CA PRO A 20 15.40 2.30 7.29
C PRO A 20 15.35 3.76 6.88
N GLU A 21 16.49 4.46 6.93
CA GLU A 21 16.55 5.91 6.68
C GLU A 21 15.99 6.30 5.31
N ARG A 22 16.22 5.47 4.29
CA ARG A 22 15.67 5.65 2.94
C ARG A 22 14.13 5.69 2.88
N LEU A 23 13.43 5.15 3.88
CA LEU A 23 11.97 5.08 3.94
C LEU A 23 11.34 6.25 4.72
N ARG A 24 12.13 7.09 5.40
CA ARG A 24 11.61 8.22 6.20
C ARG A 24 10.91 9.31 5.38
N GLY A 25 11.17 9.37 4.07
CA GLY A 25 10.58 10.37 3.17
C GLY A 25 9.32 9.91 2.44
N VAL A 26 8.84 8.68 2.69
CA VAL A 26 7.67 8.11 2.01
C VAL A 26 6.43 8.96 2.31
N ARG A 27 5.66 9.29 1.26
CA ARG A 27 4.44 10.11 1.35
C ARG A 27 3.19 9.42 0.80
N LEU A 28 3.34 8.19 0.30
CA LEU A 28 2.29 7.41 -0.34
C LEU A 28 2.68 5.94 -0.30
N LEU A 29 1.74 5.08 0.10
CA LEU A 29 1.81 3.63 -0.06
C LEU A 29 1.06 3.24 -1.33
N LEU A 30 1.68 2.41 -2.16
CA LEU A 30 1.05 1.83 -3.34
C LEU A 30 1.14 0.30 -3.24
N SER A 31 0.00 -0.36 -3.07
CA SER A 31 -0.09 -1.82 -3.09
C SER A 31 -0.50 -2.31 -4.48
N CYS A 32 0.27 -3.26 -5.01
CA CYS A 32 0.02 -3.88 -6.31
C CYS A 32 -0.01 -5.41 -6.14
N GLY A 33 -1.19 -6.03 -6.23
CA GLY A 33 -1.33 -7.49 -6.21
C GLY A 33 -1.96 -8.03 -4.93
N ASP A 34 -1.73 -9.32 -4.68
CA ASP A 34 -2.43 -10.10 -3.65
C ASP A 34 -1.79 -9.96 -2.26
N LEU A 35 -1.90 -8.76 -1.67
CA LEU A 35 -1.42 -8.51 -0.31
C LEU A 35 -2.54 -8.61 0.72
N PRO A 36 -2.29 -9.25 1.89
CA PRO A 36 -3.24 -9.31 2.99
C PRO A 36 -3.67 -7.92 3.48
N ALA A 37 -4.96 -7.74 3.81
CA ALA A 37 -5.49 -6.45 4.24
C ALA A 37 -4.91 -5.97 5.58
N ASP A 38 -4.65 -6.89 6.50
CA ASP A 38 -3.99 -6.66 7.79
C ASP A 38 -2.53 -6.21 7.63
N TYR A 39 -1.82 -6.75 6.65
CA TYR A 39 -0.49 -6.27 6.28
C TYR A 39 -0.54 -4.81 5.81
N LEU A 40 -1.48 -4.48 4.92
CA LEU A 40 -1.65 -3.12 4.42
C LEU A 40 -2.09 -2.14 5.51
N GLU A 41 -2.94 -2.58 6.45
CA GLU A 41 -3.32 -1.82 7.64
C GLU A 41 -2.10 -1.52 8.52
N ALA A 42 -1.28 -2.53 8.82
CA ALA A 42 -0.05 -2.32 9.59
C ALA A 42 0.93 -1.34 8.91
N LEU A 43 1.02 -1.36 7.57
CA LEU A 43 1.81 -0.38 6.83
C LEU A 43 1.21 1.04 6.94
N VAL A 44 -0.11 1.19 6.81
CA VAL A 44 -0.76 2.50 6.98
C VAL A 44 -0.54 3.04 8.37
N ASP A 45 -0.70 2.22 9.41
CA ASP A 45 -0.46 2.59 10.80
C ASP A 45 0.99 3.01 11.04
N ARG A 46 1.94 2.30 10.43
CA ARG A 46 3.35 2.59 10.59
C ARG A 46 3.80 3.85 9.87
N PHE A 47 3.40 4.01 8.61
CA PHE A 47 3.87 5.10 7.76
C PHE A 47 3.02 6.37 7.90
N GLN A 48 1.78 6.27 8.36
CA GLN A 48 0.84 7.38 8.54
C GLN A 48 0.67 8.21 7.24
N VAL A 49 0.57 7.52 6.10
CA VAL A 49 0.40 8.12 4.77
C VAL A 49 -0.72 7.42 4.01
N PRO A 50 -1.31 8.06 2.98
CA PRO A 50 -2.38 7.44 2.19
C PRO A 50 -1.93 6.12 1.55
N LEU A 51 -2.85 5.16 1.51
CA LEU A 51 -2.72 3.90 0.78
C LEU A 51 -3.60 3.92 -0.46
N LEU A 52 -2.99 3.59 -1.60
CA LEU A 52 -3.68 3.25 -2.83
C LEU A 52 -3.41 1.77 -3.11
N TYR A 53 -4.42 1.03 -3.53
CA TYR A 53 -4.23 -0.38 -3.87
C TYR A 53 -4.91 -0.77 -5.17
N VAL A 54 -4.26 -1.67 -5.89
CA VAL A 54 -4.82 -2.41 -7.01
C VAL A 54 -5.21 -3.78 -6.50
N ARG A 55 -6.48 -4.16 -6.72
CA ARG A 55 -6.94 -5.52 -6.40
C ARG A 55 -6.12 -6.56 -7.16
N GLY A 56 -5.57 -7.49 -6.42
CA GLY A 56 -5.07 -8.75 -6.94
C GLY A 56 -6.19 -9.72 -7.28
N ASN A 57 -5.85 -10.78 -7.99
CA ASN A 57 -6.79 -11.78 -8.51
C ASN A 57 -7.20 -12.84 -7.47
N HIS A 58 -6.50 -12.92 -6.34
CA HIS A 58 -6.78 -13.80 -5.19
C HIS A 58 -7.39 -13.07 -4.00
N ASP A 59 -7.75 -11.78 -4.14
CA ASP A 59 -8.42 -10.95 -3.13
C ASP A 59 -9.90 -11.33 -2.89
N HIS A 60 -10.17 -12.61 -2.64
CA HIS A 60 -11.50 -13.11 -2.30
C HIS A 60 -11.96 -12.65 -0.91
N ARG A 61 -11.02 -12.23 -0.05
CA ARG A 61 -11.27 -11.82 1.35
C ARG A 61 -11.53 -10.33 1.54
N TYR A 62 -11.35 -9.48 0.53
CA TYR A 62 -11.60 -8.04 0.67
C TYR A 62 -13.06 -7.69 0.95
N GLY A 63 -13.99 -8.61 0.70
CA GLY A 63 -15.39 -8.48 1.12
C GLY A 63 -15.62 -8.64 2.62
N GLU A 64 -14.69 -9.26 3.36
CA GLU A 64 -14.74 -9.46 4.81
C GLU A 64 -13.77 -8.52 5.54
N ALA A 65 -12.61 -8.22 4.94
CA ALA A 65 -11.60 -7.30 5.47
C ALA A 65 -11.05 -6.43 4.32
N THR A 66 -11.65 -5.27 4.12
CA THR A 66 -11.20 -4.30 3.10
C THR A 66 -9.97 -3.54 3.59
N PRO A 67 -8.90 -3.40 2.78
CA PRO A 67 -7.76 -2.56 3.16
C PRO A 67 -8.17 -1.10 3.42
N PRO A 68 -7.50 -0.37 4.34
CA PRO A 68 -7.88 0.98 4.75
C PRO A 68 -7.53 2.10 3.74
N GLY A 69 -7.39 1.75 2.45
CA GLY A 69 -6.98 2.65 1.38
C GLY A 69 -8.00 2.78 0.24
N ASP A 70 -7.63 3.51 -0.80
CA ASP A 70 -8.46 3.66 -2.00
C ASP A 70 -8.15 2.57 -3.04
N ASN A 71 -9.19 1.87 -3.49
CA ASN A 71 -9.09 0.97 -4.63
C ASN A 71 -8.96 1.76 -5.94
N ILE A 72 -7.82 1.61 -6.61
CA ILE A 72 -7.51 2.25 -7.88
C ILE A 72 -7.44 1.26 -9.05
N HIS A 73 -7.85 0.00 -8.84
CA HIS A 73 -7.86 -1.01 -9.89
C HIS A 73 -8.65 -0.55 -11.12
N GLY A 74 -7.99 -0.54 -12.29
CA GLY A 74 -8.57 -0.11 -13.56
C GLY A 74 -8.86 1.40 -13.65
N ARG A 75 -8.31 2.22 -12.75
CA ARG A 75 -8.56 3.67 -12.68
C ARG A 75 -7.26 4.44 -12.83
N ILE A 76 -7.27 5.43 -13.73
CA ILE A 76 -6.21 6.44 -13.78
C ILE A 76 -6.51 7.52 -12.74
N ILE A 77 -5.57 7.80 -11.85
CA ILE A 77 -5.71 8.83 -10.82
C ILE A 77 -4.51 9.77 -10.77
N THR A 78 -4.67 10.93 -10.12
CA THR A 78 -3.58 11.87 -9.85
C THR A 78 -3.54 12.21 -8.37
N VAL A 79 -2.38 12.01 -7.73
CA VAL A 79 -2.15 12.29 -6.31
C VAL A 79 -0.85 13.06 -6.14
N GLY A 80 -0.87 14.23 -5.50
CA GLY A 80 0.34 15.02 -5.27
C GLY A 80 1.14 15.38 -6.55
N GLY A 81 0.46 15.50 -7.70
CA GLY A 81 1.09 15.74 -9.01
C GLY A 81 1.64 14.49 -9.70
N LEU A 82 1.56 13.31 -9.08
CA LEU A 82 1.89 12.01 -9.68
C LEU A 82 0.65 11.40 -10.34
N ARG A 83 0.75 11.04 -11.62
CA ARG A 83 -0.29 10.30 -12.35
C ARG A 83 0.02 8.81 -12.28
N ILE A 84 -0.94 8.02 -11.77
CA ILE A 84 -0.87 6.57 -11.66
C ILE A 84 -1.83 5.98 -12.69
N LEU A 85 -1.36 5.01 -13.48
CA LEU A 85 -2.07 4.36 -14.57
C LEU A 85 -2.21 2.86 -14.34
#